data_AF-M0EPG3-F1
#
_entry.id   AF-M0EPG3-F1
#
_cell.length_a   1.000
_cell.length_b   1.000
_cell.length_c   1.000
_cell.angle_alpha   90.00
_cell.angle_beta   90.00
_cell.angle_gamma   90.00
#
_symmetry.space_group_name_H-M   'P 1'
#
loop_
_entity.id
_entity.type
_entity.pdbx_description
1 polymer ?
#
loop_
_entity_poly.entity_id
_entity_poly.type
_entity_poly.pdbx_seq_one_letter_code
_entity_poly.pdbx_strand_id
1 'polypeptide(L)'
;MSSAADAPTGEFSTRAAKALTESMTVIDDSLDHDLRDEEFLVVTPTGTYRVDAIADTCDCPDALHRAPDEGCKHRLRVALARGERPIPGWVDRSAIDDQLGQHLAASPRIATADGRTEVFDQ
;
A
#
# COMPACT_ATOMS: atom_id res chain seq x y z
N MET A 1 27.22 -14.31 11.59
CA MET A 1 27.22 -12.89 11.17
C MET A 1 26.16 -12.78 10.08
N SER A 2 24.89 -12.56 10.43
CA SER A 2 23.82 -12.40 9.43
C SER A 2 23.36 -10.96 9.48
N SER A 3 23.53 -10.28 8.35
CA SER A 3 23.21 -8.87 8.16
C SER A 3 21.75 -8.60 8.49
N ALA A 4 21.52 -7.63 9.38
CA ALA A 4 20.25 -6.92 9.47
C ALA A 4 20.02 -6.27 8.10
N ALA A 5 18.92 -6.62 7.45
CA ALA A 5 18.45 -5.84 6.32
C ALA A 5 18.23 -4.42 6.85
N ASP A 6 18.93 -3.46 6.24
CA ASP A 6 18.80 -2.04 6.54
C ASP A 6 17.31 -1.69 6.53
N ALA A 7 16.78 -1.22 7.65
CA ALA A 7 15.46 -0.61 7.67
C ALA A 7 15.48 0.47 6.57
N PRO A 8 14.45 0.62 5.72
CA PRO A 8 14.54 1.57 4.63
C PRO A 8 14.66 2.98 5.22
N THR A 9 15.89 3.49 5.23
CA THR A 9 16.25 4.86 5.60
C THR A 9 16.01 5.81 4.41
N GLY A 10 15.24 5.37 3.42
CA GLY A 10 14.84 6.17 2.27
C GLY A 10 13.81 7.21 2.68
N GLU A 11 13.89 8.40 2.08
CA GLU A 11 12.86 9.42 2.25
C GLU A 11 11.48 8.84 1.88
N PHE A 12 10.54 8.92 2.81
CA PHE A 12 9.17 8.51 2.55
C PHE A 12 8.53 9.56 1.63
N SER A 13 8.30 9.18 0.38
CA SER A 13 7.83 10.12 -0.63
C SER A 13 6.45 10.70 -0.28
N THR A 14 6.14 11.84 -0.88
CA THR A 14 4.80 12.42 -0.79
C THR A 14 3.71 11.46 -1.28
N ARG A 15 4.00 10.60 -2.27
CA ARG A 15 3.03 9.61 -2.75
C ARG A 15 2.83 8.48 -1.76
N ALA A 16 3.90 8.02 -1.11
CA ALA A 16 3.81 7.01 -0.06
C ALA A 16 3.06 7.55 1.17
N ALA A 17 3.30 8.81 1.56
CA ALA A 17 2.52 9.49 2.60
C ALA A 17 1.04 9.51 2.25
N LYS A 18 0.67 9.97 1.05
CA LYS A 18 -0.72 9.96 0.59
C LYS A 18 -1.33 8.57 0.54
N ALA A 19 -0.56 7.58 0.09
CA ALA A 19 -0.99 6.19 0.05
C ALA A 19 -1.37 5.69 1.45
N LEU A 20 -0.67 6.14 2.49
CA LEU A 20 -0.90 5.72 3.87
C LEU A 20 -2.02 6.50 4.57
N THR A 21 -2.20 7.79 4.26
CA THR A 21 -3.05 8.70 5.04
C THR A 21 -4.36 9.13 4.38
N GLU A 22 -4.46 9.12 3.04
CA GLU A 22 -5.71 9.51 2.36
C GLU A 22 -6.71 8.35 2.38
N SER A 23 -7.99 8.61 2.66
CA SER A 23 -9.05 7.58 2.64
C SER A 23 -9.12 6.83 1.31
N MET A 24 -8.76 5.55 1.31
CA MET A 24 -8.77 4.68 0.12
C MET A 24 -9.02 3.21 0.49
N THR A 25 -10.12 2.63 0.00
CA THR A 25 -10.42 1.21 0.23
C THR A 25 -9.76 0.35 -0.84
N VAL A 26 -9.11 -0.75 -0.44
CA VAL A 26 -8.58 -1.76 -1.37
C VAL A 26 -9.46 -2.99 -1.29
N ILE A 27 -9.94 -3.46 -2.43
CA ILE A 27 -10.83 -4.61 -2.58
C ILE A 27 -10.11 -5.65 -3.43
N ASP A 28 -10.16 -6.92 -3.02
CA ASP A 28 -9.66 -8.07 -3.76
C ASP A 28 -10.79 -8.93 -4.35
N ASP A 29 -10.42 -10.02 -5.00
CA ASP A 29 -11.30 -10.97 -5.67
C ASP A 29 -12.31 -11.67 -4.75
N SER A 30 -12.09 -11.64 -3.43
CA SER A 30 -13.01 -12.20 -2.43
C SER A 30 -14.31 -11.40 -2.32
N LEU A 31 -14.27 -10.11 -2.67
CA LEU A 31 -15.42 -9.19 -2.64
C LEU A 31 -15.85 -8.74 -4.04
N ASP A 32 -14.94 -8.71 -5.01
CA ASP A 32 -15.25 -8.40 -6.41
C ASP A 32 -14.72 -9.52 -7.33
N HIS A 33 -15.59 -10.46 -7.66
CA HIS A 33 -15.25 -11.65 -8.43
C HIS A 33 -14.89 -11.38 -9.91
N ASP A 34 -14.98 -10.14 -10.38
CA ASP A 34 -14.48 -9.74 -11.71
C ASP A 34 -12.97 -9.43 -11.70
N LEU A 35 -12.32 -9.46 -10.52
CA LEU A 35 -10.88 -9.31 -10.36
C LEU A 35 -10.16 -10.66 -10.48
N ARG A 36 -8.96 -10.63 -11.04
CA ARG A 36 -7.97 -11.72 -10.94
C ARG A 36 -7.24 -11.63 -9.58
N ASP A 37 -6.58 -12.72 -9.17
CA ASP A 37 -5.82 -12.80 -7.91
C ASP A 37 -4.78 -11.67 -7.74
N GLU A 38 -4.17 -11.21 -8.85
CA GLU A 38 -3.20 -10.11 -8.85
C GLU A 38 -3.82 -8.70 -8.96
N GLU A 39 -5.13 -8.62 -9.19
CA GLU A 39 -5.84 -7.36 -9.41
C GLU A 39 -6.55 -6.88 -8.15
N PHE A 40 -6.50 -5.57 -7.95
CA PHE A 40 -7.13 -4.90 -6.83
C PHE A 40 -7.92 -3.70 -7.33
N LEU A 41 -9.06 -3.45 -6.70
CA LEU A 41 -9.83 -2.23 -6.92
C LEU A 41 -9.54 -1.26 -5.78
N VAL A 42 -9.03 -0.08 -6.12
CA VAL A 42 -8.77 1.00 -5.16
C VAL A 42 -9.88 2.04 -5.29
N VAL A 43 -10.77 2.07 -4.31
CA VAL A 43 -11.90 3.00 -4.23
C VAL A 43 -11.46 4.23 -3.44
N THR A 44 -11.64 5.41 -4.02
CA THR A 44 -11.29 6.71 -3.42
C THR A 44 -12.50 7.64 -3.47
N PRO A 45 -12.54 8.75 -2.70
CA PRO A 45 -13.61 9.74 -2.79
C PRO A 45 -13.82 10.34 -4.19
N THR A 46 -12.79 10.29 -5.04
CA THR A 46 -12.78 10.93 -6.36
C THR A 46 -12.83 9.96 -7.53
N GLY A 47 -12.87 8.65 -7.27
CA GLY A 47 -12.88 7.65 -8.33
C GLY A 47 -12.38 6.29 -7.88
N THR A 48 -12.48 5.34 -8.79
CA THR A 48 -12.12 3.94 -8.58
C THR A 48 -11.09 3.54 -9.63
N TYR A 49 -10.02 2.87 -9.20
CA TYR A 49 -8.88 2.55 -10.04
C TYR A 49 -8.51 1.08 -9.92
N ARG A 50 -8.28 0.41 -11.04
CA ARG A 50 -7.76 -0.96 -11.07
C ARG A 50 -6.23 -0.94 -10.98
N VAL A 51 -5.70 -1.79 -10.11
CA VAL A 51 -4.26 -1.99 -9.91
C VAL A 51 -3.94 -3.46 -10.17
N ASP A 52 -2.95 -3.72 -11.02
CA ASP A 52 -2.38 -5.06 -11.18
C ASP A 52 -1.04 -5.06 -10.44
N ALA A 53 -0.97 -5.80 -9.33
CA ALA A 53 0.17 -5.80 -8.42
C ALA A 53 1.39 -6.55 -8.99
N ILE A 54 1.18 -7.46 -9.94
CA ILE A 54 2.26 -8.24 -10.57
C ILE A 54 2.80 -7.52 -11.79
N ALA A 55 1.92 -6.96 -12.62
CA ALA A 55 2.32 -6.15 -13.78
C ALA A 55 2.78 -4.74 -13.39
N ASP A 56 2.62 -4.35 -12.12
CA ASP A 56 2.98 -3.03 -11.60
C ASP A 56 2.26 -1.89 -12.34
N THR A 57 0.98 -2.09 -12.67
CA THR A 57 0.17 -1.11 -13.41
C THR A 57 -0.99 -0.57 -12.59
N CYS A 58 -1.44 0.63 -12.96
CA CYS A 58 -2.65 1.25 -12.44
C CYS A 58 -3.27 2.11 -13.53
N ASP A 59 -4.60 2.09 -13.65
CA ASP A 59 -5.35 2.87 -14.65
C ASP A 59 -5.58 4.35 -14.25
N CYS A 60 -5.06 4.79 -13.11
CA CYS A 60 -5.21 6.17 -12.66
C CYS A 60 -4.40 7.16 -13.52
N PRO A 61 -4.83 8.44 -13.61
CA PRO A 61 -4.13 9.47 -14.39
C PRO A 61 -2.65 9.68 -14.02
N ASP A 62 -2.27 9.53 -12.73
CA ASP A 62 -0.87 9.71 -12.31
C ASP A 62 0.03 8.60 -12.88
N ALA A 63 -0.45 7.36 -12.91
CA ALA A 63 0.27 6.25 -13.53
C ALA A 63 0.31 6.37 -15.06
N LEU A 64 -0.82 6.70 -15.70
CA LEU A 64 -0.92 6.78 -17.16
C LEU A 64 -0.15 7.96 -17.77
N HIS A 65 -0.06 9.09 -17.08
CA HIS A 65 0.51 10.31 -17.66
C HIS A 65 1.86 10.71 -17.07
N ARG A 66 2.14 10.35 -15.82
CA ARG A 66 3.39 10.73 -15.15
C ARG A 66 4.33 9.55 -14.91
N ALA A 67 3.80 8.33 -14.87
CA ALA A 67 4.53 7.08 -14.71
C ALA A 67 5.71 7.18 -13.70
N PRO A 68 5.45 7.58 -12.43
CA PRO A 68 6.51 7.76 -11.44
C PRO A 68 7.22 6.43 -11.15
N ASP A 69 8.55 6.46 -11.00
CA ASP A 69 9.38 5.27 -10.77
C ASP A 69 8.95 4.46 -9.53
N GLU A 70 8.53 5.15 -8.47
CA GLU A 70 8.05 4.52 -7.23
C GLU A 70 6.60 4.00 -7.30
N GLY A 71 5.89 4.29 -8.40
CA GLY A 71 4.47 4.02 -8.56
C GLY A 71 3.55 5.17 -8.11
N CYS A 72 2.29 5.13 -8.56
CA CYS A 72 1.27 6.06 -8.11
C CYS A 72 0.83 5.73 -6.66
N LYS A 73 0.13 6.65 -6.00
CA LYS A 73 -0.37 6.42 -4.64
C LYS A 73 -1.26 5.16 -4.50
N HIS A 74 -1.96 4.75 -5.56
CA HIS A 74 -2.85 3.58 -5.53
C HIS A 74 -2.05 2.26 -5.52
N ARG A 75 -0.99 2.16 -6.33
CA ARG A 75 -0.05 1.01 -6.29
C ARG A 75 0.62 0.91 -4.92
N LEU A 76 1.07 2.05 -4.40
CA LEU A 76 1.66 2.13 -3.06
C LEU A 76 0.66 1.72 -1.97
N ARG A 77 -0.61 2.14 -2.08
CA ARG A 77 -1.69 1.75 -1.17
C ARG A 77 -1.91 0.24 -1.17
N VAL A 78 -1.97 -0.40 -2.34
CA VAL A 78 -2.10 -1.86 -2.45
C VAL A 78 -0.91 -2.58 -1.78
N ALA A 79 0.32 -2.15 -2.06
CA ALA A 79 1.52 -2.75 -1.46
C ALA A 79 1.55 -2.60 0.07
N LEU A 80 1.14 -1.43 0.60
CA LEU A 80 1.05 -1.18 2.04
C LEU A 80 -0.06 -2.03 2.69
N ALA A 81 -1.25 -2.05 2.09
CA ALA A 81 -2.41 -2.77 2.62
C ALA A 81 -2.18 -4.29 2.67
N ARG A 82 -1.46 -4.84 1.69
CA ARG A 82 -1.09 -6.27 1.63
C ARG A 82 0.10 -6.63 2.51
N GLY A 83 0.77 -5.63 3.10
CA GLY A 83 1.98 -5.82 3.89
C GLY A 83 3.23 -6.19 3.08
N GLU A 84 3.20 -6.08 1.76
CA GLU A 84 4.36 -6.30 0.88
C GLU A 84 5.39 -5.18 1.02
N ARG A 85 4.90 -3.94 1.17
CA ARG A 85 5.70 -2.82 1.62
C ARG A 85 5.39 -2.59 3.10
N PRO A 86 6.36 -2.74 4.02
CA PRO A 86 6.14 -2.42 5.41
C PRO A 86 5.98 -0.91 5.60
N ILE A 87 5.04 -0.53 6.46
CA ILE A 87 4.88 0.82 6.99
C ILE A 87 6.13 1.15 7.81
N PRO A 88 6.78 2.31 7.63
CA PRO A 88 7.95 2.66 8.43
C PRO A 88 7.57 2.82 9.92
N GLY A 89 8.40 2.31 10.84
CA GLY A 89 8.09 2.32 12.27
C GLY A 89 8.04 3.70 12.95
N TRP A 90 8.55 4.72 12.27
CA TRP A 90 8.60 6.11 12.77
C TRP A 90 7.35 6.93 12.39
N VAL A 91 6.44 6.41 11.56
CA VAL A 91 5.25 7.17 11.14
C VAL A 91 4.28 7.39 12.31
N ASP A 92 3.55 8.51 12.27
CA ASP A 92 2.43 8.75 13.18
C ASP A 92 1.28 7.80 12.86
N ARG A 93 1.05 6.82 13.74
CA ARG A 93 0.00 5.81 13.58
C ARG A 93 -1.40 6.41 13.52
N SER A 94 -1.63 7.56 14.17
CA SER A 94 -2.94 8.22 14.18
C SER A 94 -3.30 8.90 12.86
N ALA A 95 -2.31 9.10 11.98
CA ALA A 95 -2.51 9.65 10.64
C ALA A 95 -2.76 8.58 9.57
N ILE A 96 -2.57 7.29 9.91
CA ILE A 96 -2.82 6.17 9.00
C ILE A 96 -4.33 6.03 8.83
N ASP A 97 -4.77 5.83 7.58
CA ASP A 97 -6.16 5.52 7.26
C ASP A 97 -6.67 4.35 8.11
N ASP A 98 -7.78 4.55 8.81
CA ASP A 98 -8.40 3.60 9.75
C ASP A 98 -9.02 2.37 9.06
N GLN A 99 -9.06 2.38 7.73
CA GLN A 99 -9.55 1.27 6.91
C GLN A 99 -8.44 0.53 6.15
N LEU A 100 -7.16 0.79 6.46
CA LEU A 100 -6.04 0.20 5.73
C LEU A 100 -6.06 -1.34 5.81
N GLY A 101 -6.28 -2.00 4.68
CA GLY A 101 -6.28 -3.46 4.59
C GLY A 101 -7.55 -4.15 5.13
N GLN A 102 -8.59 -3.39 5.52
CA GLN A 102 -9.82 -3.92 6.11
C GLN A 102 -10.52 -5.01 5.27
N HIS A 103 -10.38 -4.95 3.95
CA HIS A 103 -11.09 -5.79 2.99
C HIS A 103 -10.19 -6.80 2.28
N LEU A 104 -9.02 -7.07 2.84
CA LEU A 104 -8.05 -8.00 2.27
C LEU A 104 -7.89 -9.21 3.18
N ALA A 105 -7.63 -10.37 2.59
CA ALA A 105 -7.19 -11.55 3.34
C ALA A 105 -5.79 -11.36 3.97
N ALA A 106 -4.95 -10.51 3.36
CA ALA A 106 -3.64 -10.14 3.87
C ALA A 106 -3.74 -8.97 4.86
N SER A 107 -2.79 -8.89 5.79
CA SER A 107 -2.74 -7.82 6.79
C SER A 107 -1.58 -6.84 6.52
N PRO A 108 -1.79 -5.53 6.72
CA PRO A 108 -0.70 -4.55 6.66
C PRO A 108 0.39 -4.88 7.68
N ARG A 109 1.62 -4.45 7.40
CA ARG A 109 2.77 -4.68 8.28
C ARG A 109 3.49 -3.39 8.60
N ILE A 110 4.01 -3.28 9.82
CA ILE A 110 4.80 -2.13 10.28
C ILE A 110 6.20 -2.59 10.70
N ALA A 111 7.21 -1.79 10.34
CA ALA A 111 8.59 -2.02 10.72
C ALA A 111 8.81 -1.71 12.21
N THR A 112 9.56 -2.56 12.89
CA THR A 112 9.92 -2.41 14.30
C THR A 112 11.32 -1.82 14.46
N ALA A 113 11.64 -1.29 15.64
CA ALA A 113 12.92 -0.61 15.90
C ALA A 113 14.16 -1.53 15.75
N ASP A 114 13.98 -2.83 15.85
CA ASP A 114 14.99 -3.88 15.67
C ASP A 114 15.10 -4.37 14.22
N GLY A 115 14.44 -3.70 13.26
CA GLY A 115 14.54 -3.99 11.83
C GLY A 115 13.67 -5.16 11.36
N ARG A 116 12.74 -5.65 12.19
CA ARG A 116 11.75 -6.67 11.81
C ARG A 116 10.46 -6.01 11.34
N THR A 117 9.46 -6.82 11.02
CA THR A 117 8.09 -6.36 10.76
C THR A 117 7.10 -7.14 11.62
N GLU A 118 6.07 -6.44 12.07
CA GLU A 118 4.92 -7.01 12.78
C GLU A 118 3.62 -6.70 12.02
N VAL A 119 2.55 -7.42 12.32
CA VAL A 119 1.22 -7.09 11.79
C VAL A 119 0.81 -5.73 12.37
N PHE A 120 0.36 -4.83 11.51
CA PHE A 120 -0.19 -3.56 11.95
C PHE A 120 -1.66 -3.76 12.30
N ASP A 121 -1.91 -3.98 13.59
CA ASP A 121 -3.25 -4.00 14.16
C ASP A 121 -3.69 -2.55 14.46
N GLN A 122 -4.85 -2.14 13.96
CA GLN A 122 -5.47 -0.83 14.25
C GLN A 122 -6.30 -0.85 15.53
#